data_AF-A0A960ZC09-F1
#
_entry.id   AF-A0A960ZC09-F1
#
_cell.length_a   1.000
_cell.length_b   1.000
_cell.length_c   1.000
_cell.angle_alpha   90.00
_cell.angle_beta   90.00
_cell.angle_gamma   90.00
#
_symmetry.space_group_name_H-M   'P 1'
#
loop_
_entity.id
_entity.type
_entity.pdbx_description
1 polymer ?
#
loop_
_entity_poly.entity_id
_entity_poly.type
_entity_poly.pdbx_seq_one_letter_code
_entity_poly.pdbx_strand_id
1 'polypeptide(L)'
;MATECALKIGKYLNVDKVIDGTITKQNDEYIVKVYIIDVDRKRIEFSDTVVLKSIRESDENFELFAKNLQAHTMGLPWKREKSRLPFIWRSSLFSGWGQWYEGNQKKGFLFMGTGGVLLVNFIYSYNQYESTGKAYESTPTIPYTLNENALLINYLLLKPKKNALIKSENYFRNSTYLLMGFWIWNIIDVSFFEYTGNEVSMKIDLVPGFNSKLHASSYSFNFSFLKFF
;
A
#
# COMPACT_ATOMS: atom_id res chain seq x y z
N MET A 1 -24.97 2.68 -24.44
CA MET A 1 -25.45 1.33 -24.05
C MET A 1 -24.34 0.28 -24.05
N ALA A 2 -23.30 0.34 -24.91
CA ALA A 2 -22.20 -0.66 -24.92
C ALA A 2 -21.34 -0.70 -23.63
N THR A 3 -21.08 0.46 -23.02
CA THR A 3 -20.20 0.61 -21.84
C THR A 3 -20.68 -0.17 -20.60
N GLU A 4 -22.00 -0.28 -20.38
CA GLU A 4 -22.54 -1.04 -19.23
C GLU A 4 -22.30 -2.54 -19.36
N CYS A 5 -22.34 -3.07 -20.58
CA CYS A 5 -22.05 -4.48 -20.86
C CYS A 5 -20.57 -4.79 -20.57
N ALA A 6 -19.67 -3.93 -21.06
CA ALA A 6 -18.23 -4.03 -20.81
C ALA A 6 -17.90 -3.99 -19.31
N LEU A 7 -18.54 -3.10 -18.54
CA LEU A 7 -18.38 -3.04 -17.08
C LEU A 7 -18.85 -4.32 -16.37
N LYS A 8 -19.98 -4.89 -16.79
CA LYS A 8 -20.53 -6.10 -16.19
C LYS A 8 -19.62 -7.31 -16.46
N ILE A 9 -19.15 -7.45 -17.70
CA ILE A 9 -18.21 -8.50 -18.10
C ILE A 9 -16.87 -8.34 -17.37
N GLY A 10 -16.36 -7.11 -17.28
CA GLY A 10 -15.14 -6.81 -16.55
C GLY A 10 -15.19 -7.25 -15.08
N LYS A 11 -16.33 -7.01 -14.41
CA LYS A 11 -16.56 -7.48 -13.03
C LYS A 11 -16.60 -9.00 -12.91
N TYR A 12 -17.28 -9.69 -13.83
CA TYR A 12 -17.34 -11.16 -13.81
C TYR A 12 -15.96 -11.81 -13.99
N LEU A 13 -15.12 -11.19 -14.81
CA LEU A 13 -13.78 -11.71 -15.10
C LEU A 13 -12.72 -11.20 -14.12
N ASN A 14 -13.15 -10.37 -13.15
CA ASN A 14 -12.29 -9.76 -12.14
C ASN A 14 -11.07 -9.06 -12.76
N VAL A 15 -11.32 -8.27 -13.82
CA VAL A 15 -10.32 -7.44 -14.49
C VAL A 15 -10.53 -5.97 -14.15
N ASP A 16 -9.43 -5.23 -14.12
CA ASP A 16 -9.42 -3.86 -13.61
C ASP A 16 -9.90 -2.87 -14.65
N LYS A 17 -9.54 -3.16 -15.91
CA LYS A 17 -9.84 -2.32 -17.06
C LYS A 17 -10.29 -3.17 -18.22
N VAL A 18 -11.19 -2.60 -19.00
CA VAL A 18 -11.70 -3.20 -20.22
C VAL A 18 -11.39 -2.25 -21.35
N ILE A 19 -10.73 -2.78 -22.39
CA ILE A 19 -10.57 -2.09 -23.65
C ILE A 19 -11.81 -2.43 -24.49
N ASP A 20 -12.61 -1.42 -24.78
CA ASP A 20 -13.78 -1.51 -25.64
C ASP A 20 -13.56 -0.62 -26.87
N GLY A 21 -14.18 -0.95 -27.99
CA GLY A 21 -14.00 -0.16 -29.20
C GLY A 21 -15.00 -0.48 -30.29
N THR A 22 -15.15 0.47 -31.20
CA THR A 22 -16.06 0.36 -32.34
C THR A 22 -15.32 0.71 -33.61
N ILE A 23 -15.48 -0.12 -34.64
CA ILE A 23 -15.02 0.16 -35.99
C ILE A 23 -16.25 0.45 -36.85
N THR A 24 -16.32 1.66 -37.39
CA THR A 24 -17.43 2.11 -38.23
C THR A 24 -16.92 2.47 -39.61
N LYS A 25 -17.49 1.91 -40.68
CA LYS A 25 -17.20 2.33 -42.06
C LYS A 25 -18.08 3.52 -42.42
N GLN A 26 -17.47 4.61 -42.87
CA GLN A 26 -18.17 5.79 -43.38
C GLN A 26 -17.56 6.17 -44.74
N ASN A 27 -18.34 6.07 -45.81
CA ASN A 27 -17.87 6.17 -47.19
C ASN A 27 -16.74 5.15 -47.48
N ASP A 28 -15.56 5.62 -47.88
CA ASP A 28 -14.37 4.80 -48.13
C ASP A 28 -13.37 4.78 -46.96
N GLU A 29 -13.76 5.32 -45.79
CA GLU A 29 -12.92 5.41 -44.60
C GLU A 29 -13.48 4.55 -43.45
N TYR A 30 -12.59 4.11 -42.57
CA TYR A 30 -12.88 3.35 -41.36
C TYR A 30 -12.54 4.20 -40.13
N ILE A 31 -13.54 4.46 -39.30
CA ILE A 31 -13.39 5.19 -38.04
C ILE A 31 -13.30 4.17 -36.92
N VAL A 32 -12.13 4.08 -36.29
CA VAL A 32 -11.87 3.22 -35.14
C VAL A 32 -11.89 4.08 -33.89
N LYS A 33 -12.82 3.80 -32.97
CA LYS A 33 -12.88 4.41 -31.64
C LYS A 33 -12.49 3.37 -30.60
N VAL A 34 -11.60 3.73 -29.69
CA VAL A 34 -11.20 2.85 -28.58
C VAL A 34 -11.35 3.60 -27.28
N TYR A 35 -11.87 2.88 -26.28
CA TYR A 35 -12.10 3.34 -24.93
C TYR A 35 -11.38 2.41 -23.96
N ILE A 36 -10.69 2.98 -22.98
CA ILE A 36 -10.22 2.24 -21.81
C ILE A 36 -11.16 2.59 -20.66
N ILE A 37 -11.89 1.59 -20.19
CA ILE A 37 -12.89 1.72 -19.14
C ILE A 37 -12.30 1.16 -17.85
N ASP A 38 -12.29 1.96 -16.79
CA ASP A 38 -11.99 1.50 -15.43
C ASP A 38 -13.25 0.87 -14.82
N VAL A 39 -13.15 -0.43 -14.50
CA VAL A 39 -14.29 -1.25 -14.05
C VAL A 39 -14.74 -0.87 -12.64
N ASP A 40 -13.79 -0.49 -11.79
CA ASP A 40 -14.04 -0.15 -10.38
C ASP A 40 -14.61 1.27 -10.28
N ARG A 41 -14.00 2.23 -10.99
CA ARG A 41 -14.39 3.65 -11.02
C ARG A 41 -15.57 3.93 -11.95
N LYS A 42 -15.97 2.96 -12.77
CA LYS A 42 -17.08 3.05 -13.75
C LYS A 42 -16.97 4.25 -14.68
N ARG A 43 -15.76 4.58 -15.12
CA ARG A 43 -15.50 5.75 -16.00
C ARG A 43 -14.55 5.39 -17.12
N ILE A 44 -14.64 6.14 -18.21
CA ILE A 44 -13.67 6.08 -19.31
C ILE A 44 -12.46 6.89 -18.89
N GLU A 45 -11.29 6.26 -18.84
CA GLU A 45 -10.02 6.94 -18.51
C GLU A 45 -9.27 7.39 -19.77
N PHE A 46 -9.50 6.71 -20.89
CA PHE A 46 -8.92 7.06 -22.18
C PHE A 46 -9.93 6.83 -23.28
N SER A 47 -9.96 7.74 -24.24
CA SER A 47 -10.71 7.61 -25.48
C SER A 47 -9.88 8.18 -26.60
N ASP A 48 -9.71 7.43 -27.67
CA ASP A 48 -9.06 7.91 -28.88
C ASP A 48 -9.82 7.42 -30.12
N THR A 49 -9.70 8.17 -31.21
CA THR A 49 -10.40 7.91 -32.46
C THR A 49 -9.45 8.15 -33.63
N VAL A 50 -9.25 7.11 -34.43
CA VAL A 50 -8.44 7.18 -35.65
C VAL A 50 -9.31 6.91 -36.88
N VAL A 51 -9.03 7.63 -37.97
CA VAL A 51 -9.66 7.43 -39.27
C VAL A 51 -8.63 6.77 -40.19
N LEU A 52 -9.00 5.64 -40.79
CA LEU A 52 -8.14 4.81 -41.64
C LEU A 52 -8.75 4.70 -43.04
N LYS A 53 -7.94 4.85 -44.09
CA LYS A 53 -8.40 4.66 -45.47
C LYS A 53 -8.59 3.19 -45.83
N SER A 54 -7.86 2.28 -45.17
CA SER A 54 -7.94 0.84 -45.39
C SER A 54 -7.59 0.09 -44.11
N ILE A 55 -8.30 -1.01 -43.81
CA ILE A 55 -7.99 -1.89 -42.67
C ILE A 55 -6.74 -2.76 -42.95
N ARG A 56 -6.40 -3.00 -44.22
CA ARG A 56 -5.31 -3.91 -44.61
C ARG A 56 -3.98 -3.21 -44.85
N GLU A 57 -3.99 -1.91 -45.01
CA GLU A 57 -2.79 -1.12 -45.26
C GLU A 57 -2.36 -0.49 -43.93
N SER A 58 -1.15 -0.82 -43.48
CA SER A 58 -0.55 -0.21 -42.30
C SER A 58 -0.30 1.27 -42.60
N ASP A 59 -1.33 2.09 -42.36
CA ASP A 59 -1.24 3.54 -42.49
C ASP A 59 -0.40 4.08 -41.31
N GLU A 60 0.42 5.10 -41.54
CA GLU A 60 1.19 5.80 -40.52
C GLU A 60 0.29 6.26 -39.36
N ASN A 61 -0.97 6.58 -39.67
CA ASN A 61 -2.01 6.93 -38.69
C ASN A 61 -2.33 5.78 -37.73
N PHE A 62 -2.34 4.53 -38.23
CA PHE A 62 -2.58 3.35 -37.40
C PHE A 62 -1.39 3.06 -36.49
N GLU A 63 -0.16 3.21 -37.00
CA GLU A 63 1.05 3.05 -36.19
C GLU A 63 1.15 4.12 -35.10
N LEU A 64 0.84 5.38 -35.41
CA LEU A 64 0.80 6.46 -34.43
C LEU A 64 -0.28 6.21 -33.38
N PHE A 65 -1.47 5.75 -33.79
CA PHE A 65 -2.54 5.35 -32.90
C PHE A 65 -2.13 4.18 -31.99
N ALA A 66 -1.55 3.12 -32.56
CA ALA A 66 -1.05 1.98 -31.80
C ALA A 66 0.05 2.40 -30.83
N LYS A 67 0.93 3.32 -31.22
CA LYS A 67 1.98 3.89 -30.38
C LYS A 67 1.41 4.77 -29.27
N ASN A 68 0.36 5.55 -29.52
CA ASN A 68 -0.32 6.34 -28.50
C ASN A 68 -1.06 5.44 -27.51
N LEU A 69 -1.73 4.41 -28.01
CA LEU A 69 -2.40 3.40 -27.20
C LEU A 69 -1.37 2.62 -26.37
N GLN A 70 -0.23 2.22 -26.96
CA GLN A 70 0.89 1.60 -26.24
C GLN A 70 1.53 2.56 -25.25
N ALA A 71 1.74 3.83 -25.58
CA ALA A 71 2.27 4.80 -24.63
C ALA A 71 1.32 5.00 -23.44
N HIS A 72 0.02 5.00 -23.69
CA HIS A 72 -1.00 5.06 -22.64
C HIS A 72 -1.06 3.75 -21.84
N THR A 73 -0.91 2.59 -22.51
CA THR A 73 -0.99 1.24 -21.94
C THR A 73 0.32 0.66 -21.38
N MET A 74 1.47 1.23 -21.69
CA MET A 74 2.79 0.77 -21.27
C MET A 74 3.56 1.84 -20.49
N GLY A 75 3.19 3.12 -20.62
CA GLY A 75 3.85 4.26 -19.95
C GLY A 75 3.22 4.69 -18.62
N LEU A 76 2.03 4.17 -18.28
CA LEU A 76 1.45 4.33 -16.96
C LEU A 76 1.66 3.02 -16.19
N PRO A 77 2.28 3.03 -15.00
CA PRO A 77 2.12 1.89 -14.12
C PRO A 77 0.63 1.76 -13.85
N TRP A 78 -0.04 0.79 -14.48
CA TRP A 78 -1.41 0.39 -14.19
C TRP A 78 -1.47 -0.33 -12.83
N LYS A 79 -0.88 0.27 -11.81
CA LYS A 79 -1.21 -0.03 -10.43
C LYS A 79 -2.60 0.53 -10.24
N ARG A 80 -3.58 -0.34 -9.93
CA ARG A 80 -4.64 0.09 -9.02
C ARG A 80 -3.94 0.88 -7.91
N GLU A 81 -4.40 2.09 -7.61
CA GLU A 81 -4.18 2.64 -6.27
C GLU A 81 -4.87 1.63 -5.34
N LYS A 82 -4.16 0.55 -4.99
CA LYS A 82 -4.61 -0.44 -4.03
C LYS A 82 -4.90 0.41 -2.80
N SER A 83 -6.16 0.40 -2.36
CA SER A 83 -6.56 1.13 -1.16
C SER A 83 -5.48 0.91 -0.10
N ARG A 84 -4.91 1.99 0.45
CA ARG A 84 -3.81 1.85 1.40
C ARG A 84 -4.27 1.33 2.76
N LEU A 85 -5.59 1.38 3.00
CA LEU A 85 -6.23 1.00 4.26
C LEU A 85 -5.87 -0.42 4.75
N PRO A 86 -5.85 -1.47 3.92
CA PRO A 86 -5.49 -2.81 4.37
C PRO A 86 -4.02 -2.90 4.81
N PHE A 87 -3.11 -2.12 4.22
CA PHE A 87 -1.71 -2.05 4.64
C PHE A 87 -1.58 -1.27 5.95
N ILE A 88 -2.25 -0.11 6.04
CA ILE A 88 -2.26 0.75 7.22
C ILE A 88 -2.81 0.01 8.44
N TRP A 89 -3.95 -0.68 8.32
CA TRP A 89 -4.54 -1.46 9.41
C TRP A 89 -3.58 -2.54 9.94
N ARG A 90 -2.94 -3.29 9.03
CA ARG A 90 -1.97 -4.33 9.41
C ARG A 90 -0.77 -3.74 10.13
N SER A 91 -0.22 -2.64 9.63
CA SER A 91 0.90 -1.93 10.26
C SER A 91 0.52 -1.27 11.59
N SER A 92 -0.74 -0.90 11.77
CA SER A 92 -1.26 -0.37 13.04
C SER A 92 -1.26 -1.43 14.14
N LEU A 93 -1.54 -2.69 13.79
CA LEU A 93 -1.50 -3.82 14.72
C LEU A 93 -0.06 -4.26 15.03
N PHE A 94 0.75 -4.45 13.99
CA PHE A 94 2.14 -4.90 14.12
C PHE A 94 3.03 -4.10 13.18
N SER A 95 3.98 -3.37 13.76
CA SER A 95 4.92 -2.55 12.99
C SER A 95 5.65 -3.40 11.95
N GLY A 96 5.55 -3.01 10.68
CA GLY A 96 6.20 -3.71 9.56
C GLY A 96 5.32 -4.74 8.83
N TRP A 97 4.15 -5.10 9.38
CA TRP A 97 3.25 -6.08 8.75
C TRP A 97 2.65 -5.55 7.43
N GLY A 98 2.23 -4.28 7.39
CA GLY A 98 1.72 -3.66 6.17
C GLY A 98 2.76 -3.60 5.06
N GLN A 99 4.00 -3.20 5.37
CA GLN A 99 5.10 -3.16 4.40
C GLN A 99 5.45 -4.56 3.85
N TRP A 100 5.45 -5.58 4.71
CA TRP A 100 5.68 -6.96 4.28
C TRP A 100 4.57 -7.44 3.34
N TYR A 101 3.31 -7.14 3.68
CA TYR A 101 2.13 -7.49 2.88
C TYR A 101 2.05 -6.71 1.56
N GLU A 102 2.59 -5.48 1.50
CA GLU A 102 2.75 -4.69 0.27
C GLU A 102 3.77 -5.33 -0.71
N GLY A 103 4.52 -6.35 -0.27
CA GLY A 103 5.57 -7.02 -1.04
C GLY A 103 6.96 -6.47 -0.78
N ASN A 104 7.10 -5.42 0.04
CA ASN A 104 8.40 -4.90 0.46
C ASN A 104 8.93 -5.65 1.67
N GLN A 105 9.40 -6.88 1.44
CA GLN A 105 9.87 -7.75 2.52
C GLN A 105 11.02 -7.13 3.32
N LYS A 106 11.96 -6.45 2.65
CA LYS A 106 13.11 -5.81 3.32
C LYS A 106 12.65 -4.72 4.31
N LYS A 107 11.77 -3.81 3.89
CA LYS A 107 11.20 -2.80 4.79
C LYS A 107 10.37 -3.46 5.89
N GLY A 108 9.53 -4.44 5.54
CA GLY A 108 8.71 -5.16 6.51
C GLY A 108 9.54 -5.78 7.64
N PHE A 109 10.61 -6.51 7.31
CA PHE A 109 11.53 -7.09 8.29
C PHE A 109 12.27 -6.04 9.11
N LEU A 110 12.72 -4.94 8.49
CA LEU A 110 13.38 -3.85 9.20
C LEU A 110 12.47 -3.25 10.27
N PHE A 111 11.22 -2.95 9.90
CA PHE A 111 10.24 -2.38 10.82
C PHE A 111 9.82 -3.37 11.91
N MET A 112 9.57 -4.63 11.56
CA MET A 112 9.24 -5.68 12.54
C MET A 112 10.38 -5.91 13.53
N GLY A 113 11.62 -6.05 13.04
CA GLY A 113 12.78 -6.27 13.89
C GLY A 113 13.02 -5.11 14.86
N THR A 114 12.96 -3.88 14.34
CA THR A 114 13.14 -2.67 15.16
C THR A 114 12.01 -2.51 16.17
N GLY A 115 10.76 -2.69 15.74
CA GLY A 115 9.58 -2.64 16.62
C GLY A 115 9.64 -3.70 17.73
N GLY A 116 10.08 -4.92 17.40
CA GLY A 116 10.28 -6.00 18.36
C GLY A 116 11.32 -5.66 19.43
N VAL A 117 12.47 -5.10 19.04
CA VAL A 117 13.50 -4.65 20.00
C VAL A 117 12.97 -3.55 20.92
N LEU A 118 12.25 -2.56 20.37
CA LEU A 118 11.66 -1.49 21.16
C LEU A 118 10.57 -2.00 22.12
N LEU A 119 9.78 -2.98 21.70
CA LEU A 119 8.77 -3.61 22.55
C LEU A 119 9.42 -4.37 23.71
N VAL A 120 10.49 -5.13 23.45
CA VAL A 120 11.27 -5.81 24.51
C VAL A 120 11.86 -4.78 25.48
N ASN A 121 12.42 -3.69 24.98
CA ASN A 121 12.94 -2.60 25.81
C ASN A 121 11.84 -1.96 26.68
N PHE A 122 10.65 -1.75 26.13
CA PHE A 122 9.49 -1.23 26.86
C PHE A 122 9.09 -2.17 28.00
N ILE A 123 8.91 -3.47 27.71
CA ILE A 123 8.56 -4.48 28.73
C ILE A 123 9.62 -4.53 29.84
N TYR A 124 10.90 -4.55 29.47
CA TYR A 124 12.00 -4.53 30.43
C TYR A 124 11.97 -3.28 31.32
N SER A 125 11.79 -2.10 30.71
CA SER A 125 11.74 -0.83 31.44
C SER A 125 10.53 -0.73 32.39
N TYR A 126 9.38 -1.30 31.99
CA TYR A 126 8.18 -1.38 32.82
C TYR A 126 8.41 -2.27 34.05
N ASN A 127 8.93 -3.48 33.85
CA ASN A 127 9.22 -4.41 34.94
C ASN A 127 10.24 -3.82 35.92
N GLN A 128 11.24 -3.08 35.41
CA GLN A 128 12.22 -2.40 36.25
C GLN A 128 11.57 -1.28 37.08
N TYR A 129 10.68 -0.48 36.48
CA TYR A 129 9.93 0.57 37.18
C TYR A 129 8.99 0.00 38.25
N GLU A 130 8.29 -1.10 37.95
CA GLU A 130 7.43 -1.77 38.92
C GLU A 130 8.24 -2.31 40.11
N SER A 131 9.37 -2.96 39.83
CA SER A 131 10.27 -3.53 40.84
C SER A 131 10.86 -2.47 41.77
N THR A 132 11.34 -1.34 41.23
CA THR A 132 11.85 -0.23 42.04
C THR A 132 10.76 0.49 42.82
N GLY A 133 9.54 0.56 42.27
CA GLY A 133 8.35 1.07 42.97
C GLY A 133 8.06 0.25 44.22
N LYS A 134 7.95 -1.07 44.08
CA LYS A 134 7.76 -1.98 45.21
C LYS A 134 8.88 -1.85 46.25
N ALA A 135 10.13 -1.75 45.81
CA ALA A 135 11.27 -1.60 46.72
C ALA A 135 11.27 -0.27 47.48
N TYR A 136 10.74 0.80 46.89
CA TYR A 136 10.56 2.09 47.57
C TYR A 136 9.43 2.01 48.60
N GLU A 137 8.27 1.46 48.22
CA GLU A 137 7.10 1.31 49.10
C GLU A 137 7.36 0.37 50.28
N SER A 138 8.14 -0.69 50.07
CA SER A 138 8.48 -1.66 51.11
C SER A 138 9.60 -1.20 52.05
N THR A 139 10.13 0.02 51.89
CA THR A 139 11.22 0.51 52.74
C THR A 139 10.66 0.90 54.12
N PRO A 140 11.06 0.21 55.21
CA PRO A 140 10.54 0.52 56.53
C PRO A 140 10.99 1.90 56.98
N THR A 141 10.06 2.66 57.58
CA THR A 141 10.34 3.95 58.21
C THR A 141 10.34 3.81 59.72
N ILE A 142 11.28 4.47 60.39
CA ILE A 142 11.36 4.55 61.84
C ILE A 142 10.40 5.65 62.30
N PRO A 143 9.43 5.36 63.19
CA PRO A 143 8.53 6.39 63.68
C PRO A 143 9.31 7.45 64.49
N TYR A 144 8.93 8.71 64.32
CA TYR A 144 9.58 9.87 64.95
C TYR A 144 9.60 9.81 66.49
N THR A 145 8.71 9.01 67.09
CA THR A 145 8.58 8.84 68.54
C THR A 145 9.71 8.02 69.17
N LEU A 146 10.54 7.32 68.38
CA LEU A 146 11.57 6.42 68.89
C LEU A 146 12.99 7.02 68.88
N ASN A 147 13.25 8.08 68.11
CA ASN A 147 14.60 8.66 67.95
C ASN A 147 14.53 10.10 67.42
N GLU A 148 15.21 11.05 68.07
CA GLU A 148 15.33 12.45 67.59
C GLU A 148 15.97 12.53 66.20
N ASN A 149 16.81 11.56 65.84
CA ASN A 149 17.46 11.42 64.54
C ASN A 149 16.65 10.56 63.53
N ALA A 150 15.43 10.12 63.87
CA ALA A 150 14.60 9.28 62.99
C ALA A 150 14.37 9.92 61.61
N LEU A 151 14.25 11.25 61.55
CA LEU A 151 14.11 12.00 60.29
C LEU A 151 15.32 11.79 59.38
N LEU A 152 16.52 11.95 59.91
CA LEU A 152 17.77 11.83 59.15
C LEU A 152 17.99 10.39 58.69
N ILE A 153 17.71 9.41 59.56
CA ILE A 153 17.83 7.98 59.22
C ILE A 153 16.84 7.61 58.11
N ASN A 154 15.57 8.00 58.24
CA ASN A 154 14.55 7.77 57.21
C ASN A 154 14.92 8.45 55.89
N TYR A 155 15.45 9.67 55.93
CA TYR A 155 15.92 10.36 54.73
C TYR A 155 17.06 9.60 54.04
N LEU A 156 18.06 9.12 54.79
CA LEU A 156 19.18 8.35 54.24
C LEU A 156 18.74 7.00 53.66
N LEU A 157 17.73 6.36 54.25
CA LEU A 157 17.16 5.10 53.75
C LEU A 157 16.31 5.30 52.48
N LEU A 158 15.46 6.33 52.47
CA LEU A 158 14.50 6.56 51.38
C LEU A 158 15.12 7.25 50.16
N LYS A 159 16.08 8.17 50.36
CA LYS A 159 16.69 8.93 49.26
C LYS A 159 17.26 8.06 48.13
N PRO A 160 18.09 7.02 48.38
CA PRO A 160 18.61 6.19 47.30
C PRO A 160 17.51 5.41 46.57
N LYS A 161 16.49 4.93 47.29
CA LYS A 161 15.34 4.22 46.71
C LYS A 161 14.48 5.14 45.85
N LYS A 162 14.22 6.35 46.33
CA LYS A 162 13.52 7.40 45.58
C LYS A 162 14.27 7.77 44.30
N ASN A 163 15.60 7.95 44.39
CA ASN A 163 16.42 8.24 43.21
C ASN A 163 16.40 7.09 42.20
N ALA A 164 16.43 5.84 42.67
CA ALA A 164 16.32 4.67 41.80
C ALA A 164 14.94 4.60 41.11
N LEU A 165 13.86 4.88 41.84
CA LEU A 165 12.50 4.95 41.30
C LEU A 165 12.37 6.02 40.22
N ILE A 166 12.81 7.25 40.49
CA ILE A 166 12.80 8.35 39.51
C ILE A 166 13.62 7.99 38.27
N LYS A 167 14.78 7.34 38.44
CA LYS A 167 15.61 6.89 37.32
C LYS A 167 14.88 5.86 36.46
N SER A 168 14.26 4.85 37.06
CA SER A 168 13.48 3.83 36.33
C SER A 168 12.23 4.41 35.67
N GLU A 169 11.57 5.36 36.31
CA GLU A 169 10.40 6.06 35.77
C GLU A 169 10.79 6.85 34.51
N ASN A 170 11.89 7.60 34.57
CA ASN A 170 12.41 8.34 33.42
C ASN A 170 12.80 7.39 32.28
N TYR A 171 13.42 6.25 32.59
CA TYR A 171 13.79 5.26 31.59
C TYR A 171 12.56 4.61 30.93
N PHE A 172 11.56 4.22 31.72
CA PHE A 172 10.28 3.71 31.23
C PHE A 172 9.58 4.74 30.35
N ARG A 173 9.46 6.00 30.80
CA ARG A 173 8.85 7.09 30.04
C ARG A 173 9.55 7.31 28.70
N ASN A 174 10.88 7.33 28.69
CA ASN A 174 11.65 7.47 27.45
C ASN A 174 11.45 6.28 26.51
N SER A 175 11.43 5.03 27.04
CA SER A 175 11.13 3.85 26.23
C SER A 175 9.74 3.91 25.61
N THR A 176 8.74 4.38 26.36
CA THR A 176 7.37 4.57 25.86
C THR A 176 7.34 5.56 24.70
N TYR A 177 8.00 6.72 24.84
CA TYR A 177 8.06 7.71 23.76
C TYR A 177 8.78 7.20 22.52
N LEU A 178 9.86 6.43 22.68
CA LEU A 178 10.56 5.82 21.56
C LEU A 178 9.68 4.81 20.83
N LEU A 179 8.99 3.93 21.56
CA LEU A 179 8.08 2.94 20.97
C LEU A 179 6.91 3.63 20.25
N MET A 180 6.28 4.61 20.88
CA MET A 180 5.17 5.36 20.28
C MET A 180 5.60 6.14 19.05
N GLY A 181 6.73 6.85 19.13
CA GLY A 181 7.28 7.61 18.00
C GLY A 181 7.61 6.70 16.82
N PHE A 182 8.21 5.54 17.09
CA PHE A 182 8.48 4.54 16.07
C PHE A 182 7.20 3.95 15.47
N TRP A 183 6.19 3.65 16.29
CA TRP A 183 4.90 3.13 15.82
C TRP A 183 4.17 4.13 14.93
N ILE A 184 4.14 5.42 15.30
CA ILE A 184 3.59 6.50 14.46
C ILE A 184 4.38 6.59 13.15
N TRP A 185 5.71 6.56 13.22
CA TRP A 185 6.55 6.61 12.01
C TRP A 185 6.29 5.42 11.08
N ASN A 186 6.06 4.22 11.61
CA ASN A 186 5.71 3.05 10.81
C ASN A 186 4.39 3.24 10.03
N ILE A 187 3.38 3.85 10.66
CA ILE A 187 2.10 4.16 10.00
C ILE A 187 2.28 5.21 8.92
N ILE A 188 3.05 6.28 9.20
CA ILE A 188 3.38 7.33 8.23
C ILE A 188 4.12 6.71 7.03
N ASP A 189 5.11 5.83 7.26
CA ASP A 189 5.85 5.16 6.19
C ASP A 189 4.89 4.41 5.24
N VAL A 190 4.00 3.55 5.77
CA VAL A 190 3.01 2.83 4.96
C VAL A 190 2.00 3.74 4.28
N SER A 191 1.66 4.85 4.91
CA SER A 191 0.62 5.76 4.40
C SER A 191 1.12 6.62 3.24
N PHE A 192 2.40 6.99 3.23
CA PHE A 192 2.94 7.96 2.28
C PHE A 192 3.99 7.39 1.32
N PHE A 193 4.80 6.40 1.72
CA PHE A 193 5.93 5.93 0.92
C PHE A 193 5.59 4.62 0.20
N GLU A 194 5.35 4.69 -1.10
CA GLU A 194 5.03 3.50 -1.91
C GLU A 194 6.26 2.62 -2.17
N TYR A 195 6.03 1.32 -2.28
CA TYR A 195 7.01 0.40 -2.85
C TYR A 195 6.92 0.37 -4.39
N THR A 196 7.92 0.94 -5.06
CA THR A 196 8.18 0.72 -6.49
C THR A 196 8.89 -0.62 -6.66
N GLY A 197 8.12 -1.69 -6.80
CA GLY A 197 8.65 -3.01 -7.15
C GLY A 197 9.27 -3.00 -8.57
N ASN A 198 10.32 -3.79 -8.77
CA ASN A 198 10.99 -3.96 -10.06
C ASN A 198 10.00 -4.37 -11.17
N GLU A 199 10.13 -3.74 -12.33
CA GLU A 199 9.26 -3.86 -13.49
C GLU A 199 9.10 -5.32 -13.98
N VAL A 200 7.87 -5.77 -14.14
CA VAL A 200 7.56 -7.01 -14.86
C VAL A 200 7.52 -6.68 -16.35
N SER A 201 8.52 -7.12 -17.11
CA SER A 201 8.53 -7.03 -18.57
C SER A 201 7.48 -7.98 -19.15
N MET A 202 6.37 -7.43 -19.67
CA MET A 202 5.37 -8.23 -20.37
C MET A 202 5.78 -8.35 -21.86
N LYS A 203 6.13 -9.56 -22.30
CA LYS A 203 6.21 -9.88 -23.73
C LYS A 203 4.80 -10.16 -24.25
N ILE A 204 4.38 -9.43 -25.28
CA ILE A 204 3.12 -9.67 -25.98
C ILE A 204 3.44 -10.49 -27.23
N ASP A 205 3.00 -11.74 -27.25
CA ASP A 205 3.01 -12.58 -28.46
C ASP A 205 1.65 -12.48 -29.14
N LEU A 206 1.59 -11.86 -30.32
CA LEU A 206 0.38 -11.79 -31.15
C LEU A 206 0.25 -13.09 -31.97
N VAL A 207 -0.82 -13.86 -31.73
CA VAL A 207 -1.17 -15.03 -32.53
C VAL A 207 -1.99 -14.58 -33.76
N PRO A 208 -1.52 -14.80 -35.00
CA PRO A 208 -2.26 -14.41 -36.19
C PRO A 208 -3.27 -15.50 -36.57
N GLY A 209 -4.55 -15.14 -36.68
CA GLY A 209 -5.56 -16.03 -37.22
C GLY A 209 -6.87 -15.32 -37.51
N PHE A 210 -6.99 -14.69 -38.70
CA PHE A 210 -8.32 -14.32 -39.20
C PHE A 210 -8.41 -14.48 -40.73
N ASN A 211 -9.32 -15.36 -41.14
CA ASN A 211 -9.56 -15.77 -42.52
C ASN A 211 -10.66 -14.89 -43.14
N SER A 212 -10.45 -14.48 -44.39
CA SER A 212 -11.22 -13.46 -45.10
C SER A 212 -12.56 -13.96 -45.64
N LYS A 213 -13.67 -13.25 -45.32
CA LYS A 213 -14.84 -13.04 -46.20
C LYS A 213 -15.66 -11.86 -45.66
N LEU A 214 -15.59 -10.73 -46.38
CA LEU A 214 -16.14 -9.42 -46.02
C LEU A 214 -17.49 -9.20 -46.73
N HIS A 215 -18.56 -9.01 -45.95
CA HIS A 215 -19.75 -8.27 -46.38
C HIS A 215 -20.28 -7.43 -45.21
N ALA A 216 -20.90 -6.31 -45.56
CA ALA A 216 -21.28 -5.19 -44.69
C ALA A 216 -22.05 -5.62 -43.42
N SER A 217 -21.46 -5.35 -42.26
CA SER A 217 -22.16 -5.18 -40.99
C SER A 217 -21.24 -4.44 -40.03
N SER A 218 -21.81 -3.68 -39.10
CA SER A 218 -21.07 -3.10 -37.99
C SER A 218 -20.57 -4.23 -37.10
N TYR A 219 -19.25 -4.40 -36.96
CA TYR A 219 -18.66 -5.48 -36.16
C TYR A 219 -18.19 -4.92 -34.81
N SER A 220 -18.73 -5.48 -33.71
CA SER A 220 -18.15 -5.31 -32.36
C SER A 220 -17.07 -6.37 -32.16
N PHE A 221 -15.83 -5.96 -31.87
CA PHE A 221 -14.76 -6.89 -31.55
C PHE A 221 -14.86 -7.37 -30.10
N ASN A 222 -14.54 -8.66 -29.90
CA ASN A 222 -14.56 -9.32 -28.60
C ASN A 222 -13.26 -9.07 -27.83
N PHE A 223 -13.47 -8.87 -26.55
CA PHE A 223 -12.58 -8.54 -25.44
C PHE A 223 -11.20 -9.22 -25.41
N SER A 224 -10.16 -8.40 -25.17
CA SER A 224 -8.92 -8.87 -24.54
C SER A 224 -8.97 -8.59 -23.04
N PHE A 225 -8.93 -9.64 -22.23
CA PHE A 225 -8.97 -9.57 -20.78
C PHE A 225 -7.55 -9.62 -20.21
N LEU A 226 -7.12 -8.54 -19.55
CA LEU A 226 -5.84 -8.47 -18.86
C LEU A 226 -6.09 -8.63 -17.35
N LYS A 227 -5.60 -9.74 -16.80
CA LYS A 227 -5.64 -10.03 -15.36
C LYS A 227 -4.24 -9.82 -14.79
N PHE A 228 -4.10 -8.90 -13.83
CA PHE A 228 -2.85 -8.69 -13.09
C PHE A 228 -3.06 -9.17 -11.64
N PHE A 229 -2.15 -10.03 -11.16
CA PHE A 229 -2.15 -10.60 -9.80
C PHE A 229 -1.60 -9.59 -8.77
#